data_AF-A0A2V7MFW9-F1
#
_entry.id   AF-A0A2V7MFW9-F1
#
_cell.length_a   1.000
_cell.length_b   1.000
_cell.length_c   1.000
_cell.angle_alpha   90.00
_cell.angle_beta   90.00
_cell.angle_gamma   90.00
#
_symmetry.space_group_name_H-M   'P 1'
#
loop_
_entity.id
_entity.type
_entity.pdbx_description
1 polymer ?
#
loop_
_entity_poly.entity_id
_entity_poly.type
_entity_poly.pdbx_seq_one_letter_code
_entity_poly.pdbx_strand_id
1 'polypeptide(L)'
;TILLIIGAGGGFNRVLVESGVGKAIADVALGSHASPLLLAWTVAALIRVATGSATVAMTTSAGIVAPIAAATPGTSAELLVLATGAGSLVLSHVNDAGFWLIKEFFNMTVPQTLKTWTVAETIIGVAGLGFTLLLSLLVGGCAPREQRAATLSASGWTDVTATLDPARTPIYQGDAPMRFDFLKDMRKGDKLTLSAYSLGAHSGTHVDAPMHFVANGAPVDRIPLEPLIGAARVIEIPDSVQAIDAAELNRHDWRGVQRVLFRTRSTQRGWMDSAQFHKDFAYIAPDAAQLLADAGVVLVGVDYISAEQFGAPAPRTHQILLGRGIPIVEGLDLRGAPAGDYDCIVLPLKIAGHEGAPARAILRALRGT
;
A
#
# COMPACT_ATOMS: atom_id res chain seq x y z
N THR A 1 -38.46 17.95 -19.13
CA THR A 1 -37.40 17.58 -20.10
C THR A 1 -36.00 17.61 -19.49
N ILE A 2 -35.59 18.66 -18.77
CA ILE A 2 -34.26 18.73 -18.11
C ILE A 2 -34.04 17.59 -17.08
N LEU A 3 -35.07 17.24 -16.29
CA LEU A 3 -35.03 16.10 -15.34
C LEU A 3 -34.80 14.73 -16.03
N LEU A 4 -35.34 14.54 -17.25
CA LEU A 4 -35.16 13.31 -18.03
C LEU A 4 -33.75 13.20 -18.63
N ILE A 5 -33.12 14.34 -18.98
CA ILE A 5 -31.74 14.38 -19.50
C ILE A 5 -30.73 14.05 -18.39
N ILE A 6 -30.94 14.56 -17.17
CA ILE A 6 -30.10 14.25 -16.00
C ILE A 6 -30.24 12.77 -15.61
N GLY A 7 -31.47 12.22 -15.60
CA GLY A 7 -31.71 10.81 -15.32
C GLY A 7 -31.11 9.86 -16.36
N ALA A 8 -31.15 10.23 -17.65
CA ALA A 8 -30.54 9.46 -18.73
C ALA A 8 -29.01 9.41 -18.63
N GLY A 9 -28.35 10.49 -18.18
CA GLY A 9 -26.91 10.52 -17.95
C GLY A 9 -26.44 9.53 -16.87
N GLY A 10 -27.20 9.40 -15.77
CA GLY A 10 -26.92 8.42 -14.72
C GLY A 10 -27.10 6.97 -15.17
N GLY A 11 -28.17 6.68 -15.95
CA GLY A 11 -28.41 5.35 -16.52
C GLY A 11 -27.37 4.96 -17.58
N PHE A 12 -26.99 5.89 -18.45
CA PHE A 12 -25.96 5.68 -19.47
C PHE A 12 -24.56 5.44 -18.85
N ASN A 13 -24.23 6.14 -17.76
CA ASN A 13 -23.01 5.88 -17.00
C ASN A 13 -22.93 4.41 -16.53
N ARG A 14 -24.02 3.87 -15.98
CA ARG A 14 -24.05 2.47 -15.53
C ARG A 14 -23.84 1.48 -16.68
N VAL A 15 -24.44 1.74 -17.84
CA VAL A 15 -24.23 0.93 -19.05
C VAL A 15 -22.77 1.00 -19.55
N LEU A 16 -22.12 2.17 -19.47
CA LEU A 16 -20.71 2.32 -19.88
C LEU A 16 -19.73 1.65 -18.89
N VAL A 17 -20.05 1.67 -17.60
CA VAL A 17 -19.29 0.93 -16.59
C VAL A 17 -19.47 -0.58 -16.77
N GLU A 18 -20.70 -1.05 -17.01
CA GLU A 18 -21.02 -2.47 -17.21
C GLU A 18 -20.54 -3.02 -18.58
N SER A 19 -20.41 -2.18 -19.61
CA SER A 19 -19.93 -2.59 -20.94
C SER A 19 -18.42 -2.84 -21.02
N GLY A 20 -17.67 -2.49 -19.96
CA GLY A 20 -16.22 -2.68 -19.91
C GLY A 20 -15.40 -1.62 -20.68
N VAL A 21 -16.04 -0.55 -21.18
CA VAL A 21 -15.33 0.53 -21.91
C VAL A 21 -14.28 1.22 -21.02
N GLY A 22 -14.57 1.36 -19.72
CA GLY A 22 -13.63 1.91 -18.75
C GLY A 22 -12.36 1.06 -18.61
N LYS A 23 -12.48 -0.27 -18.73
CA LYS A 23 -11.33 -1.18 -18.70
C LYS A 23 -10.50 -1.06 -19.99
N ALA A 24 -11.14 -1.00 -21.15
CA ALA A 24 -10.44 -0.80 -22.42
C ALA A 24 -9.66 0.55 -22.46
N ILE A 25 -10.25 1.62 -21.92
CA ILE A 25 -9.58 2.92 -21.81
C ILE A 25 -8.43 2.88 -20.80
N ALA A 26 -8.60 2.19 -19.67
CA ALA A 26 -7.52 1.96 -18.71
C ALA A 26 -6.38 1.12 -19.31
N ASP A 27 -6.68 0.08 -20.10
CA ASP A 27 -5.68 -0.76 -20.77
C ASP A 27 -4.89 0.04 -21.82
N VAL A 28 -5.55 0.96 -22.55
CA VAL A 28 -4.86 1.94 -23.44
C VAL A 28 -4.01 2.91 -22.63
N ALA A 29 -4.47 3.37 -21.47
CA ALA A 29 -3.70 4.24 -20.57
C ALA A 29 -2.44 3.55 -20.03
N LEU A 30 -2.54 2.27 -19.68
CA LEU A 30 -1.44 1.45 -19.17
C LEU A 30 -0.48 1.00 -20.27
N GLY A 31 -0.98 0.78 -21.50
CA GLY A 31 -0.20 0.35 -22.66
C GLY A 31 0.44 1.50 -23.46
N SER A 32 0.09 2.75 -23.18
CA SER A 32 0.69 3.93 -23.81
C SER A 32 1.38 4.79 -22.75
N HIS A 33 2.50 5.44 -23.09
CA HIS A 33 3.11 6.46 -22.22
C HIS A 33 2.26 7.76 -22.16
N ALA A 34 0.94 7.68 -22.32
CA ALA A 34 0.04 8.82 -22.40
C ALA A 34 -0.26 9.36 -20.99
N SER A 35 -0.27 10.68 -20.87
CA SER A 35 -0.62 11.35 -19.60
C SER A 35 -2.06 11.03 -19.21
N PRO A 36 -2.33 10.53 -17.97
CA PRO A 36 -3.67 10.27 -17.47
C PRO A 36 -4.60 11.49 -17.54
N LEU A 37 -4.03 12.70 -17.36
CA LEU A 37 -4.77 13.97 -17.43
C LEU A 37 -5.24 14.26 -18.87
N LEU A 38 -4.39 14.01 -19.86
CA LEU A 38 -4.76 14.16 -21.27
C LEU A 38 -5.83 13.16 -21.68
N LEU A 39 -5.74 11.94 -21.17
CA LEU A 39 -6.73 10.90 -21.43
C LEU A 39 -8.09 11.27 -20.85
N ALA A 40 -8.12 11.70 -19.59
CA ALA A 40 -9.35 12.15 -18.92
C ALA A 40 -10.02 13.33 -19.65
N TRP A 41 -9.23 14.32 -20.06
CA TRP A 41 -9.71 15.45 -20.87
C TRP A 41 -10.26 15.00 -22.22
N THR A 42 -9.55 14.11 -22.92
CA THR A 42 -9.95 13.62 -24.25
C THR A 42 -11.25 12.84 -24.19
N VAL A 43 -11.40 11.96 -23.20
CA VAL A 43 -12.65 11.21 -22.99
C VAL A 43 -13.81 12.18 -22.75
N ALA A 44 -13.64 13.18 -21.88
CA ALA A 44 -14.67 14.20 -21.65
C ALA A 44 -14.99 15.04 -22.89
N ALA A 45 -13.99 15.43 -23.68
CA ALA A 45 -14.20 16.16 -24.92
C ALA A 45 -14.97 15.34 -25.96
N LEU A 46 -14.65 14.06 -26.12
CA LEU A 46 -15.37 13.17 -27.03
C LEU A 46 -16.83 12.98 -26.62
N ILE A 47 -17.09 12.75 -25.33
CA ILE A 47 -18.47 12.63 -24.83
C ILE A 47 -19.21 13.97 -24.97
N ARG A 48 -18.53 15.10 -24.73
CA ARG A 48 -19.11 16.44 -24.92
C ARG A 48 -19.54 16.67 -26.36
N VAL A 49 -18.68 16.37 -27.33
CA VAL A 49 -18.99 16.54 -28.76
C VAL A 49 -20.17 15.65 -29.18
N ALA A 50 -20.24 14.42 -28.66
CA ALA A 50 -21.31 13.47 -28.98
C ALA A 50 -22.65 13.85 -28.33
N THR A 51 -22.65 14.21 -27.05
CA THR A 51 -23.87 14.39 -26.24
C THR A 51 -24.39 15.82 -26.21
N GLY A 52 -23.54 16.81 -26.47
CA GLY A 52 -23.92 18.21 -26.46
C GLY A 52 -24.25 18.77 -25.07
N SER A 53 -24.16 18.04 -23.97
CA SER A 53 -24.38 18.56 -22.61
C SER A 53 -23.11 18.49 -21.77
N ALA A 54 -22.65 19.63 -21.26
CA ALA A 54 -21.46 19.69 -20.39
C ALA A 54 -21.64 18.84 -19.12
N THR A 55 -22.80 18.93 -18.48
CA THR A 55 -23.09 18.15 -17.26
C THR A 55 -23.11 16.65 -17.54
N VAL A 56 -23.77 16.20 -18.62
CA VAL A 56 -23.81 14.78 -18.98
C VAL A 56 -22.42 14.27 -19.34
N ALA A 57 -21.64 15.04 -20.10
CA ALA A 57 -20.27 14.70 -20.45
C ALA A 57 -19.40 14.54 -19.20
N MET A 58 -19.49 15.50 -18.26
CA MET A 58 -18.74 15.46 -17.01
C MET A 58 -19.13 14.24 -16.16
N THR A 59 -20.42 13.98 -15.91
CA THR A 59 -20.86 12.86 -15.07
C THR A 59 -20.57 11.50 -15.70
N THR A 60 -20.65 11.40 -17.02
CA THR A 60 -20.37 10.15 -17.74
C THR A 60 -18.87 9.86 -17.76
N SER A 61 -18.04 10.86 -18.05
CA SER A 61 -16.59 10.72 -18.02
C SER A 61 -16.06 10.41 -16.64
N ALA A 62 -16.70 10.92 -15.57
CA ALA A 62 -16.29 10.60 -14.20
C ALA A 62 -16.31 9.10 -13.91
N GLY A 63 -17.30 8.35 -14.43
CA GLY A 63 -17.37 6.89 -14.28
C GLY A 63 -16.26 6.15 -15.04
N ILE A 64 -15.81 6.69 -16.17
CA ILE A 64 -14.73 6.13 -17.00
C ILE A 64 -13.34 6.49 -16.45
N VAL A 65 -13.19 7.70 -15.91
CA VAL A 65 -11.91 8.21 -15.39
C VAL A 65 -11.61 7.69 -13.99
N ALA A 66 -12.63 7.36 -13.18
CA ALA A 66 -12.42 6.86 -11.82
C ALA A 66 -11.51 5.60 -11.74
N PRO A 67 -11.66 4.57 -12.60
CA PRO A 67 -10.72 3.44 -12.65
C PRO A 67 -9.29 3.83 -13.02
N ILE A 68 -9.07 4.88 -13.83
CA ILE A 68 -7.74 5.34 -14.23
C ILE A 68 -6.97 5.87 -13.01
N ALA A 69 -7.66 6.57 -12.10
CA ALA A 69 -7.09 7.05 -10.84
C ALA A 69 -6.65 5.89 -9.93
N ALA A 70 -7.43 4.81 -9.90
CA ALA A 70 -7.12 3.62 -9.09
C ALA A 70 -5.99 2.78 -9.71
N ALA A 71 -5.87 2.76 -11.04
CA ALA A 71 -4.91 1.93 -11.77
C ALA A 71 -3.54 2.59 -12.00
N THR A 72 -3.42 3.92 -11.83
CA THR A 72 -2.19 4.66 -12.14
C THR A 72 -1.62 5.36 -10.89
N PRO A 73 -0.71 4.69 -10.14
CA PRO A 73 -0.07 5.27 -8.96
C PRO A 73 0.59 6.63 -9.28
N GLY A 74 0.36 7.63 -8.41
CA GLY A 74 0.90 8.99 -8.56
C GLY A 74 -0.01 9.98 -9.30
N THR A 75 -1.15 9.55 -9.84
CA THR A 75 -2.12 10.45 -10.46
C THR A 75 -3.05 11.07 -9.41
N SER A 76 -3.03 12.40 -9.25
CA SER A 76 -3.96 13.11 -8.36
C SER A 76 -5.39 13.04 -8.88
N ALA A 77 -6.30 12.56 -8.03
CA ALA A 77 -7.73 12.52 -8.33
C ALA A 77 -8.30 13.93 -8.57
N GLU A 78 -7.79 14.93 -7.84
CA GLU A 78 -8.15 16.33 -7.98
C GLU A 78 -7.78 16.86 -9.37
N LEU A 79 -6.57 16.56 -9.85
CA LEU A 79 -6.14 16.96 -11.21
C LEU A 79 -6.95 16.23 -12.29
N LEU A 80 -7.34 14.97 -12.07
CA LEU A 80 -8.22 14.24 -12.99
C LEU A 80 -9.62 14.86 -13.05
N VAL A 81 -10.16 15.32 -11.93
CA VAL A 81 -11.44 16.04 -11.88
C VAL A 81 -11.35 17.35 -12.66
N LEU A 82 -10.27 18.12 -12.48
CA LEU A 82 -10.04 19.35 -13.23
C LEU A 82 -9.91 19.11 -14.74
N ALA A 83 -9.13 18.10 -15.14
CA ALA A 83 -8.95 17.74 -16.54
C ALA A 83 -10.27 17.26 -17.18
N THR A 84 -11.05 16.45 -16.46
CA THR A 84 -12.37 15.96 -16.90
C THR A 84 -13.35 17.12 -17.05
N GLY A 85 -13.37 18.04 -16.08
CA GLY A 85 -14.22 19.23 -16.13
C GLY A 85 -13.88 20.14 -17.30
N ALA A 86 -12.59 20.40 -17.53
CA ALA A 86 -12.13 21.19 -18.66
C ALA A 86 -12.50 20.54 -20.00
N GLY A 87 -12.35 19.21 -20.13
CA GLY A 87 -12.74 18.50 -21.35
C GLY A 87 -14.24 18.54 -21.63
N SER A 88 -15.08 18.69 -20.61
CA SER A 88 -16.52 18.82 -20.78
C SER A 88 -16.97 20.16 -21.39
N LEU A 89 -16.07 21.14 -21.50
CA LEU A 89 -16.33 22.46 -22.09
C LEU A 89 -15.51 22.64 -23.36
N VAL A 90 -15.78 21.83 -24.39
CA VAL A 90 -15.08 21.87 -25.67
C VAL A 90 -16.09 21.71 -26.80
N LEU A 91 -15.94 22.49 -27.87
CA LEU A 91 -16.67 22.32 -29.13
C LEU A 91 -18.20 22.18 -28.92
N SER A 92 -18.80 23.13 -28.20
CA SER A 92 -20.26 23.24 -28.08
C SER A 92 -20.88 23.60 -29.43
N HIS A 93 -21.75 22.74 -29.99
CA HIS A 93 -22.35 22.95 -31.31
C HIS A 93 -23.86 22.71 -31.29
N VAL A 94 -24.48 22.43 -32.44
CA VAL A 94 -25.94 22.38 -32.63
C VAL A 94 -26.66 21.33 -31.77
N ASN A 95 -25.95 20.38 -31.16
CA ASN A 95 -26.52 19.44 -30.19
C ASN A 95 -26.52 19.94 -28.73
N ASP A 96 -25.97 21.13 -28.47
CA ASP A 96 -25.92 21.73 -27.14
C ASP A 96 -27.06 22.72 -26.91
N ALA A 97 -27.80 22.53 -25.83
CA ALA A 97 -28.82 23.48 -25.40
C ALA A 97 -28.24 24.88 -25.11
N GLY A 98 -27.02 24.96 -24.56
CA GLY A 98 -26.31 26.21 -24.29
C GLY A 98 -25.99 26.99 -25.57
N PHE A 99 -25.66 26.30 -26.67
CA PHE A 99 -25.44 26.91 -27.98
C PHE A 99 -26.69 27.66 -28.47
N TRP A 100 -27.86 27.01 -28.38
CA TRP A 100 -29.13 27.63 -28.78
C TRP A 100 -29.56 28.76 -27.85
N LEU A 101 -29.34 28.59 -26.54
CA LEU A 101 -29.64 29.61 -25.55
C LEU A 101 -28.90 30.93 -25.85
N ILE A 102 -27.59 30.84 -26.11
CA ILE A 102 -26.75 32.00 -26.42
C ILE A 102 -27.12 32.61 -27.77
N LYS A 103 -27.39 31.77 -28.77
CA LYS A 103 -27.89 32.23 -30.07
C LYS A 103 -29.14 33.10 -29.90
N GLU A 104 -30.13 32.66 -29.14
CA GLU A 104 -31.38 33.39 -28.93
C GLU A 104 -31.18 34.65 -28.07
N PHE A 105 -30.43 34.58 -26.97
CA PHE A 105 -30.19 35.73 -26.09
C PHE A 105 -29.50 36.90 -26.80
N PHE A 106 -28.55 36.60 -27.69
CA PHE A 106 -27.79 37.61 -28.44
C PHE A 106 -28.30 37.81 -29.87
N ASN A 107 -29.40 37.16 -30.25
CA ASN A 107 -30.03 37.21 -31.57
C ASN A 107 -29.04 36.95 -32.73
N MET A 108 -28.16 35.95 -32.55
CA MET A 108 -27.10 35.61 -33.49
C MET A 108 -27.58 34.60 -34.54
N THR A 109 -26.90 34.57 -35.70
CA THR A 109 -27.07 33.47 -36.66
C THR A 109 -26.26 32.23 -36.23
N VAL A 110 -26.59 31.06 -36.78
CA VAL A 110 -25.86 29.80 -36.50
C VAL A 110 -24.35 29.94 -36.83
N PRO A 111 -23.93 30.48 -37.98
CA PRO A 111 -22.51 30.68 -38.26
C PRO A 111 -21.82 31.65 -37.29
N GLN A 112 -22.51 32.69 -36.83
CA GLN A 112 -21.96 33.62 -35.83
C GLN A 112 -21.80 32.93 -34.47
N THR A 113 -22.76 32.11 -34.08
CA THR A 113 -22.72 31.36 -32.81
C THR A 113 -21.58 30.33 -32.82
N LEU A 114 -21.39 29.62 -33.94
CA LEU A 114 -20.24 28.72 -34.13
C LEU A 114 -18.89 29.45 -34.04
N LYS A 115 -18.80 30.67 -34.57
CA LYS A 115 -17.56 31.47 -34.53
C LYS A 115 -17.26 32.11 -33.18
N THR A 116 -18.23 32.14 -32.27
CA THR A 116 -18.11 32.85 -30.98
C THR A 116 -18.24 31.87 -29.83
N TRP A 117 -19.43 31.31 -29.60
CA TRP A 117 -19.72 30.41 -28.49
C TRP A 117 -18.89 29.12 -28.55
N THR A 118 -18.89 28.42 -29.68
CA THR A 118 -18.10 27.18 -29.85
C THR A 118 -16.61 27.44 -29.66
N VAL A 119 -16.11 28.57 -30.17
CA VAL A 119 -14.72 28.98 -30.02
C VAL A 119 -14.42 29.32 -28.56
N ALA A 120 -15.28 30.08 -27.88
CA ALA A 120 -15.11 30.46 -26.49
C ALA A 120 -15.09 29.25 -25.55
N GLU A 121 -16.03 28.32 -25.69
CA GLU A 121 -16.03 27.05 -24.95
C GLU A 121 -14.73 26.29 -25.20
N THR A 122 -14.32 26.12 -26.46
CA THR A 122 -13.07 25.41 -26.80
C THR A 122 -11.85 26.08 -26.18
N ILE A 123 -11.79 27.41 -26.15
CA ILE A 123 -10.72 28.15 -25.45
C ILE A 123 -10.72 27.83 -23.96
N ILE A 124 -11.89 27.82 -23.31
CA ILE A 124 -12.03 27.49 -21.89
C ILE A 124 -11.53 26.06 -21.62
N GLY A 125 -11.96 25.07 -22.41
CA GLY A 125 -11.56 23.69 -22.21
C GLY A 125 -10.08 23.44 -22.45
N VAL A 126 -9.47 24.08 -23.45
CA VAL A 126 -8.03 23.97 -23.73
C VAL A 126 -7.19 24.74 -22.71
N ALA A 127 -7.60 25.95 -22.33
CA ALA A 127 -6.92 26.72 -21.28
C ALA A 127 -7.00 26.00 -19.92
N GLY A 128 -8.15 25.42 -19.59
CA GLY A 128 -8.34 24.61 -18.40
C GLY A 128 -7.41 23.41 -18.36
N LEU A 129 -7.21 22.72 -19.49
CA LEU A 129 -6.21 21.66 -19.60
C LEU A 129 -4.79 22.19 -19.38
N GLY A 130 -4.42 23.30 -20.03
CA GLY A 130 -3.10 23.92 -19.86
C GLY A 130 -2.80 24.30 -18.41
N PHE A 131 -3.76 24.91 -17.71
CA PHE A 131 -3.61 25.22 -16.28
C PHE A 131 -3.54 23.97 -15.41
N THR A 132 -4.32 22.94 -15.74
CA THR A 132 -4.28 21.66 -15.02
C THR A 132 -2.93 20.97 -15.18
N LEU A 133 -2.35 20.97 -16.38
CA LEU A 133 -1.01 20.45 -16.63
C LEU A 133 0.06 21.29 -15.91
N LEU A 134 -0.05 22.62 -15.89
CA LEU A 134 0.87 23.48 -15.16
C LEU A 134 0.80 23.22 -13.64
N LEU A 135 -0.41 23.12 -13.10
CA LEU A 135 -0.65 22.72 -11.71
C LEU A 135 -0.07 21.33 -11.43
N SER A 136 -0.16 20.40 -12.39
CA SER A 136 0.44 19.07 -12.24
C SER A 136 1.96 19.07 -12.12
N LEU A 137 2.64 20.11 -12.62
CA LEU A 137 4.09 20.26 -12.45
C LEU A 137 4.43 20.80 -11.06
N LEU A 138 3.60 21.71 -10.54
CA LEU A 138 3.76 22.28 -9.19
C LEU A 138 3.39 21.28 -8.10
N VAL A 139 2.31 20.52 -8.33
CA VAL A 139 1.80 19.47 -7.45
C VAL A 139 2.49 18.13 -7.73
N GLY A 140 3.09 17.91 -8.89
CA GLY A 140 3.89 16.70 -9.15
C GLY A 140 5.14 16.60 -8.27
N GLY A 141 5.68 17.74 -7.83
CA GLY A 141 6.70 17.80 -6.76
C GLY A 141 6.12 17.72 -5.35
N CYS A 142 4.81 17.81 -5.22
CA CYS A 142 4.04 17.74 -3.99
C CYS A 142 2.91 16.72 -4.21
N ALA A 143 3.30 15.48 -4.52
CA ALA A 143 2.40 14.35 -4.74
C ALA A 143 1.21 14.43 -3.78
N PRO A 144 -0.01 14.04 -4.21
CA PRO A 144 -1.16 14.09 -3.34
C PRO A 144 -0.73 13.56 -1.99
N ARG A 145 -1.09 14.29 -0.93
CA ARG A 145 -1.26 13.63 0.34
C ARG A 145 -2.18 12.45 -0.02
N GLU A 146 -1.57 11.27 -0.24
CA GLU A 146 -2.02 10.10 0.47
C GLU A 146 -2.56 10.69 1.78
N GLN A 147 -3.73 10.27 2.21
CA GLN A 147 -3.79 10.02 3.64
C GLN A 147 -2.54 9.18 3.89
N ARG A 148 -1.40 9.85 4.22
CA ARG A 148 -0.23 9.28 4.86
C ARG A 148 -0.97 8.48 5.86
N ALA A 149 -1.03 7.16 5.64
CA ALA A 149 -1.68 6.25 6.55
C ALA A 149 -1.12 6.71 7.86
N ALA A 150 -1.92 7.45 8.65
CA ALA A 150 -1.39 8.48 9.56
C ALA A 150 -0.32 7.75 10.29
N THR A 151 0.97 8.06 9.99
CA THR A 151 2.05 7.07 10.21
C THR A 151 1.74 6.59 11.60
N LEU A 152 1.47 5.29 11.77
CA LEU A 152 0.96 4.78 13.05
C LEU A 152 2.03 4.93 14.16
N SER A 153 3.00 5.82 13.94
CA SER A 153 3.75 6.59 14.91
C SER A 153 2.85 7.33 15.88
N ALA A 154 2.73 6.76 17.08
CA ALA A 154 2.70 7.56 18.29
C ALA A 154 3.94 8.47 18.33
N SER A 155 3.88 9.62 18.99
CA SER A 155 4.98 10.60 19.03
C SER A 155 6.34 9.95 19.34
N GLY A 156 7.21 9.86 18.32
CA GLY A 156 8.56 9.28 18.41
C GLY A 156 8.67 7.77 18.21
N TRP A 157 7.58 7.04 18.06
CA TRP A 157 7.57 5.62 17.72
C TRP A 157 7.44 5.42 16.21
N THR A 158 8.17 4.46 15.66
CA THR A 158 8.09 3.99 14.28
C THR A 158 7.38 2.64 14.31
N ASP A 159 6.32 2.50 13.51
CA ASP A 159 5.69 1.20 13.28
C ASP A 159 6.58 0.36 12.37
N VAL A 160 7.00 -0.81 12.86
CA VAL A 160 7.82 -1.77 12.11
C VAL A 160 7.07 -3.08 11.89
N THR A 161 5.75 -3.06 12.03
CA THR A 161 4.88 -4.15 11.64
C THR A 161 4.58 -4.11 10.15
N ALA A 162 4.81 -5.23 9.47
CA ALA A 162 4.35 -5.44 8.11
C ALA A 162 2.82 -5.43 8.06
N THR A 163 2.24 -4.69 7.11
CA THR A 163 0.81 -4.71 6.85
C THR A 163 0.37 -6.11 6.45
N LEU A 164 -0.66 -6.63 7.13
CA LEU A 164 -1.32 -7.86 6.72
C LEU A 164 -2.31 -7.55 5.59
N ASP A 165 -2.05 -8.10 4.41
CA ASP A 165 -2.87 -8.00 3.22
C ASP A 165 -2.85 -9.37 2.50
N PRO A 166 -3.99 -10.10 2.40
CA PRO A 166 -4.07 -11.36 1.67
C PRO A 166 -3.51 -11.33 0.24
N ALA A 167 -3.49 -10.16 -0.41
CA ALA A 167 -3.01 -10.00 -1.77
C ALA A 167 -1.50 -9.69 -1.87
N ARG A 168 -0.84 -9.33 -0.76
CA ARG A 168 0.52 -8.78 -0.77
C ARG A 168 1.46 -9.34 0.28
N THR A 169 0.95 -9.86 1.40
CA THR A 169 1.81 -10.42 2.42
C THR A 169 2.35 -11.77 1.95
N PRO A 170 3.68 -11.98 1.93
CA PRO A 170 4.25 -13.27 1.60
C PRO A 170 3.87 -14.29 2.69
N ILE A 171 3.59 -15.52 2.26
CA ILE A 171 3.28 -16.65 3.14
C ILE A 171 4.39 -17.68 2.94
N TYR A 172 4.84 -18.28 4.03
CA TYR A 172 5.86 -19.33 3.95
C TYR A 172 5.36 -20.47 3.05
N GLN A 173 6.25 -20.99 2.21
CA GLN A 173 5.84 -21.99 1.23
C GLN A 173 5.29 -23.25 1.92
N GLY A 174 3.98 -23.48 1.77
CA GLY A 174 3.27 -24.62 2.36
C GLY A 174 2.33 -24.26 3.51
N ASP A 175 2.40 -23.03 4.02
CA ASP A 175 1.57 -22.57 5.12
C ASP A 175 0.14 -22.23 4.71
N ALA A 176 -0.72 -22.10 5.72
CA ALA A 176 -2.13 -21.75 5.54
C ALA A 176 -2.28 -20.35 4.90
N PRO A 177 -3.19 -20.18 3.92
CA PRO A 177 -3.42 -18.90 3.29
C PRO A 177 -4.08 -17.92 4.26
N MET A 178 -3.78 -16.63 4.08
CA MET A 178 -4.46 -15.55 4.76
C MET A 178 -5.76 -15.18 4.04
N ARG A 179 -6.85 -15.01 4.80
CA ARG A 179 -8.19 -14.67 4.28
C ARG A 179 -8.88 -13.70 5.21
N PHE A 180 -9.27 -12.55 4.67
CA PHE A 180 -10.03 -11.52 5.38
C PHE A 180 -11.40 -11.36 4.73
N ASP A 181 -12.44 -11.71 5.48
CA ASP A 181 -13.82 -11.72 5.01
C ASP A 181 -14.64 -10.65 5.76
N PHE A 182 -15.42 -9.85 5.04
CA PHE A 182 -16.45 -9.01 5.65
C PHE A 182 -17.72 -9.85 5.84
N LEU A 183 -17.99 -10.30 7.07
CA LEU A 183 -19.22 -10.99 7.46
C LEU A 183 -20.44 -10.05 7.41
N LYS A 184 -20.22 -8.77 7.71
CA LYS A 184 -21.16 -7.66 7.53
C LYS A 184 -20.41 -6.43 7.02
N ASP A 185 -21.06 -5.62 6.20
CA ASP A 185 -20.44 -4.46 5.56
C ASP A 185 -21.42 -3.28 5.43
N MET A 186 -21.18 -2.20 6.17
CA MET A 186 -22.03 -1.01 6.12
C MET A 186 -22.09 -0.38 4.73
N ARG A 187 -21.07 -0.58 3.89
CA ARG A 187 -21.07 -0.11 2.48
C ARG A 187 -22.12 -0.82 1.65
N LYS A 188 -22.59 -2.00 2.10
CA LYS A 188 -23.65 -2.80 1.48
C LYS A 188 -25.00 -2.64 2.19
N GLY A 189 -25.11 -1.72 3.15
CA GLY A 189 -26.36 -1.43 3.87
C GLY A 189 -26.53 -2.17 5.21
N ASP A 190 -25.53 -2.93 5.67
CA ASP A 190 -25.56 -3.50 7.02
C ASP A 190 -25.46 -2.42 8.10
N LYS A 191 -25.92 -2.73 9.33
CA LYS A 191 -25.88 -1.78 10.46
C LYS A 191 -24.50 -1.58 11.08
N LEU A 192 -23.58 -2.51 10.81
CA LEU A 192 -22.21 -2.50 11.31
C LEU A 192 -21.31 -3.26 10.34
N THR A 193 -20.01 -2.94 10.34
CA THR A 193 -19.01 -3.72 9.62
C THR A 193 -18.40 -4.72 10.59
N LEU A 194 -18.42 -6.00 10.21
CA LEU A 194 -17.87 -7.10 11.01
C LEU A 194 -17.03 -7.97 10.09
N SER A 195 -15.78 -8.23 10.49
CA SER A 195 -14.86 -9.05 9.72
C SER A 195 -14.51 -10.33 10.45
N ALA A 196 -14.17 -11.36 9.67
CA ALA A 196 -13.49 -12.56 10.14
C ALA A 196 -12.12 -12.64 9.45
N TYR A 197 -11.09 -12.95 10.23
CA TYR A 197 -9.74 -13.15 9.73
C TYR A 197 -9.31 -14.59 9.98
N SER A 198 -8.72 -15.21 8.96
CA SER A 198 -8.08 -16.53 9.02
C SER A 198 -6.66 -16.37 8.51
N LEU A 199 -5.67 -16.80 9.28
CA LEU A 199 -4.24 -16.67 8.97
C LEU A 199 -3.46 -17.73 9.74
N GLY A 200 -2.27 -18.09 9.24
CA GLY A 200 -1.32 -18.88 10.02
C GLY A 200 -0.72 -18.06 11.17
N ALA A 201 -0.28 -18.74 12.23
CA ALA A 201 0.36 -18.08 13.38
C ALA A 201 1.64 -17.30 12.97
N HIS A 202 2.30 -17.76 11.91
CA HIS A 202 3.54 -17.22 11.35
C HIS A 202 3.31 -16.27 10.16
N SER A 203 2.16 -15.59 10.11
CA SER A 203 1.82 -14.64 9.03
C SER A 203 2.22 -13.21 9.38
N GLY A 204 2.92 -12.53 8.47
CA GLY A 204 3.39 -11.16 8.65
C GLY A 204 4.36 -11.01 9.81
N THR A 205 4.31 -9.87 10.51
CA THR A 205 5.11 -9.70 11.73
C THR A 205 4.55 -10.55 12.86
N HIS A 206 5.35 -11.47 13.38
CA HIS A 206 4.93 -12.42 14.41
C HIS A 206 6.06 -12.78 15.36
N VAL A 207 5.70 -13.43 16.48
CA VAL A 207 6.66 -13.96 17.46
C VAL A 207 6.56 -15.47 17.49
N ASP A 208 7.70 -16.12 17.39
CA ASP A 208 7.86 -17.55 17.63
C ASP A 208 8.10 -17.81 19.12
N ALA A 209 7.32 -18.74 19.66
CA ALA A 209 7.51 -19.27 21.01
C ALA A 209 8.38 -20.54 20.97
N PRO A 210 9.00 -20.92 22.10
CA PRO A 210 9.80 -22.13 22.16
C PRO A 210 9.10 -23.39 21.64
N MET A 211 7.79 -23.52 21.87
CA MET A 211 6.96 -24.63 21.38
C MET A 211 7.07 -24.88 19.86
N HIS A 212 7.39 -23.87 19.06
CA HIS A 212 7.49 -24.00 17.60
C HIS A 212 8.52 -25.04 17.15
N PHE A 213 9.69 -25.10 17.81
CA PHE A 213 10.77 -26.04 17.49
C PHE A 213 11.33 -26.82 18.68
N VAL A 214 10.77 -26.64 19.88
CA VAL A 214 11.12 -27.37 21.10
C VAL A 214 9.87 -28.11 21.59
N ALA A 215 9.91 -29.44 21.58
CA ALA A 215 8.72 -30.28 21.83
C ALA A 215 8.00 -29.99 23.17
N ASN A 216 8.74 -29.59 24.21
CA ASN A 216 8.19 -29.19 25.52
C ASN A 216 8.39 -27.69 25.80
N GLY A 217 8.58 -26.89 24.75
CA GLY A 217 8.78 -25.46 24.83
C GLY A 217 7.53 -24.74 25.33
N ALA A 218 7.74 -23.57 25.94
CA ALA A 218 6.63 -22.71 26.34
C ALA A 218 5.84 -22.23 25.10
N PRO A 219 4.50 -22.19 25.17
CA PRO A 219 3.66 -21.55 24.17
C PRO A 219 3.72 -20.02 24.26
N VAL A 220 3.21 -19.34 23.23
CA VAL A 220 3.30 -17.88 23.06
C VAL A 220 2.64 -17.09 24.20
N ASP A 221 1.54 -17.60 24.78
CA ASP A 221 0.84 -16.97 25.91
C ASP A 221 1.60 -17.02 27.24
N ARG A 222 2.72 -17.76 27.28
CA ARG A 222 3.59 -17.94 28.45
C ARG A 222 4.98 -17.34 28.27
N ILE A 223 5.25 -16.66 27.16
CA ILE A 223 6.49 -15.90 27.00
C ILE A 223 6.48 -14.73 28.00
N PRO A 224 7.55 -14.53 28.80
CA PRO A 224 7.66 -13.36 29.67
C PRO A 224 7.68 -12.05 28.87
N LEU A 225 7.19 -10.95 29.45
CA LEU A 225 7.17 -9.66 28.73
C LEU A 225 8.56 -9.02 28.66
N GLU A 226 9.46 -9.41 29.56
CA GLU A 226 10.82 -8.91 29.65
C GLU A 226 11.54 -8.96 28.30
N PRO A 227 11.71 -10.10 27.59
CA PRO A 227 12.36 -10.12 26.28
C PRO A 227 11.64 -9.28 25.22
N LEU A 228 10.35 -9.02 25.36
CA LEU A 228 9.50 -8.37 24.36
C LEU A 228 9.50 -6.82 24.43
N ILE A 229 10.02 -6.25 25.53
CA ILE A 229 10.00 -4.80 25.79
C ILE A 229 11.37 -4.33 26.28
N GLY A 230 11.97 -3.35 25.59
CA GLY A 230 13.17 -2.64 26.08
C GLY A 230 14.17 -2.31 24.98
N ALA A 231 15.40 -1.96 25.39
CA ALA A 231 16.46 -1.56 24.47
C ALA A 231 16.75 -2.66 23.43
N ALA A 232 16.88 -2.23 22.17
CA ALA A 232 17.21 -3.05 21.01
C ALA A 232 18.16 -2.29 20.07
N ARG A 233 18.92 -3.04 19.29
CA ARG A 233 19.73 -2.49 18.20
C ARG A 233 19.26 -3.03 16.87
N VAL A 234 19.03 -2.13 15.92
CA VAL A 234 18.87 -2.48 14.51
C VAL A 234 20.26 -2.50 13.87
N ILE A 235 20.60 -3.63 13.24
CA ILE A 235 21.86 -3.84 12.53
C ILE A 235 21.54 -3.91 11.04
N GLU A 236 22.21 -3.08 10.24
CA GLU A 236 22.11 -3.15 8.78
C GLU A 236 23.03 -4.25 8.26
N ILE A 237 22.45 -5.21 7.55
CA ILE A 237 23.16 -6.28 6.86
C ILE A 237 23.26 -5.92 5.37
N PRO A 238 24.47 -5.94 4.76
CA PRO A 238 24.63 -5.60 3.35
C PRO A 238 23.78 -6.49 2.43
N ASP A 239 23.25 -5.92 1.33
CA ASP A 239 22.41 -6.65 0.36
C ASP A 239 23.09 -7.93 -0.17
N SER A 240 24.42 -7.93 -0.29
CA SER A 240 25.20 -9.09 -0.76
C SER A 240 25.24 -10.26 0.23
N VAL A 241 24.96 -10.03 1.51
CA VAL A 241 25.03 -11.06 2.56
C VAL A 241 23.71 -11.82 2.62
N GLN A 242 23.79 -13.13 2.49
CA GLN A 242 22.64 -14.03 2.69
C GLN A 242 22.74 -14.79 4.02
N ALA A 243 23.92 -15.30 4.36
CA ALA A 243 24.14 -15.97 5.63
C ALA A 243 24.75 -14.96 6.62
N ILE A 244 24.04 -14.64 7.69
CA ILE A 244 24.58 -13.90 8.83
C ILE A 244 25.25 -14.94 9.73
N ASP A 245 26.49 -15.29 9.40
CA ASP A 245 27.33 -16.18 10.19
C ASP A 245 28.08 -15.45 11.30
N ALA A 246 28.83 -16.18 12.14
CA ALA A 246 29.55 -15.55 13.24
C ALA A 246 30.62 -14.55 12.75
N ALA A 247 31.20 -14.77 11.57
CA ALA A 247 32.20 -13.87 11.01
C ALA A 247 31.56 -12.55 10.57
N GLU A 248 30.43 -12.61 9.85
CA GLU A 248 29.65 -11.46 9.46
C GLU A 248 29.10 -10.71 10.67
N LEU A 249 28.49 -11.41 11.63
CA LEU A 249 27.95 -10.81 12.85
C LEU A 249 29.04 -10.02 13.61
N ASN A 250 30.27 -10.54 13.68
CA ASN A 250 31.40 -9.87 14.33
C ASN A 250 31.93 -8.61 13.61
N ARG A 251 31.44 -8.30 12.40
CA ARG A 251 31.74 -7.03 11.71
C ARG A 251 30.87 -5.87 12.21
N HIS A 252 29.82 -6.17 12.96
CA HIS A 252 28.84 -5.21 13.47
C HIS A 252 28.99 -4.99 14.97
N ASP A 253 28.51 -3.87 15.46
CA ASP A 253 28.48 -3.58 16.90
C ASP A 253 27.19 -4.13 17.52
N TRP A 254 27.25 -5.33 18.11
CA TRP A 254 26.09 -6.02 18.70
C TRP A 254 26.33 -6.49 20.14
N ARG A 255 27.57 -6.44 20.64
CA ARG A 255 27.93 -6.95 21.96
C ARG A 255 27.32 -6.08 23.06
N GLY A 256 26.84 -6.73 24.13
CA GLY A 256 26.18 -6.04 25.26
C GLY A 256 24.76 -5.57 24.96
N VAL A 257 24.25 -5.80 23.75
CA VAL A 257 22.87 -5.51 23.37
C VAL A 257 21.96 -6.66 23.82
N GLN A 258 20.79 -6.32 24.36
CA GLN A 258 19.81 -7.31 24.83
C GLN A 258 18.90 -7.83 23.71
N ARG A 259 18.60 -7.02 22.69
CA ARG A 259 17.70 -7.39 21.58
C ARG A 259 18.31 -6.95 20.26
N VAL A 260 18.46 -7.87 19.32
CA VAL A 260 19.13 -7.59 18.04
C VAL A 260 18.12 -7.79 16.92
N LEU A 261 17.94 -6.76 16.09
CA LEU A 261 17.05 -6.77 14.93
C LEU A 261 17.89 -6.62 13.67
N PHE A 262 17.75 -7.54 12.71
CA PHE A 262 18.49 -7.51 11.46
C PHE A 262 17.65 -6.88 10.36
N ARG A 263 18.14 -5.76 9.83
CA ARG A 263 17.62 -5.11 8.63
C ARG A 263 18.44 -5.58 7.44
N THR A 264 17.81 -6.25 6.50
CA THR A 264 18.46 -6.99 5.42
C THR A 264 17.93 -6.55 4.05
N ARG A 265 18.35 -7.27 3.01
CA ARG A 265 17.81 -7.15 1.65
C ARG A 265 16.28 -7.22 1.59
N SER A 266 15.64 -7.93 2.52
CA SER A 266 14.18 -8.11 2.53
C SER A 266 13.46 -6.77 2.73
N THR A 267 13.88 -5.97 3.71
CA THR A 267 13.39 -4.58 3.89
C THR A 267 13.77 -3.71 2.69
N GLN A 268 15.04 -3.77 2.25
CA GLN A 268 15.56 -2.91 1.18
C GLN A 268 14.81 -3.12 -0.14
N ARG A 269 14.37 -4.35 -0.41
CA ARG A 269 13.66 -4.75 -1.63
C ARG A 269 12.14 -4.84 -1.44
N GLY A 270 11.62 -4.52 -0.26
CA GLY A 270 10.17 -4.47 0.03
C GLY A 270 9.47 -5.82 -0.01
N TRP A 271 10.15 -6.91 0.34
CA TRP A 271 9.63 -8.27 0.15
C TRP A 271 8.46 -8.63 1.07
N MET A 272 8.33 -7.98 2.24
CA MET A 272 7.16 -8.13 3.10
C MET A 272 5.88 -7.51 2.53
N ASP A 273 5.99 -6.74 1.44
CA ASP A 273 4.90 -6.06 0.75
C ASP A 273 4.71 -6.59 -0.70
N SER A 274 5.11 -7.86 -0.90
CA SER A 274 5.05 -8.63 -2.13
C SER A 274 4.53 -10.05 -1.86
N ALA A 275 3.50 -10.48 -2.59
CA ALA A 275 2.95 -11.83 -2.46
C ALA A 275 3.94 -12.94 -2.89
N GLN A 276 5.01 -12.56 -3.58
CA GLN A 276 6.07 -13.48 -3.95
C GLN A 276 6.87 -13.90 -2.71
N PHE A 277 6.86 -15.20 -2.42
CA PHE A 277 7.81 -15.77 -1.47
C PHE A 277 9.20 -15.86 -2.10
N HIS A 278 10.14 -15.13 -1.52
CA HIS A 278 11.56 -15.16 -1.88
C HIS A 278 12.25 -16.25 -1.06
N LYS A 279 13.11 -17.04 -1.70
CA LYS A 279 13.83 -18.16 -1.05
C LYS A 279 15.28 -17.81 -0.69
N ASP A 280 15.74 -16.67 -1.20
CA ASP A 280 17.08 -16.12 -1.11
C ASP A 280 17.18 -14.99 -0.08
N PHE A 281 16.25 -14.97 0.90
CA PHE A 281 16.32 -14.07 2.04
C PHE A 281 17.53 -14.34 2.91
N ALA A 282 17.96 -13.27 3.60
CA ALA A 282 19.03 -13.37 4.55
C ALA A 282 18.55 -14.12 5.80
N TYR A 283 19.37 -15.01 6.31
CA TYR A 283 19.08 -15.85 7.47
C TYR A 283 20.22 -15.79 8.47
N ILE A 284 19.94 -16.18 9.72
CA ILE A 284 20.95 -16.27 10.77
C ILE A 284 21.53 -17.68 10.74
N ALA A 285 22.84 -17.81 10.57
CA ALA A 285 23.47 -19.12 10.58
C ALA A 285 23.59 -19.66 12.02
N PRO A 286 23.68 -20.99 12.21
CA PRO A 286 23.66 -21.58 13.55
C PRO A 286 24.79 -21.10 14.47
N ASP A 287 25.97 -20.79 13.95
CA ASP A 287 27.09 -20.28 14.73
C ASP A 287 26.86 -18.84 15.22
N ALA A 288 26.24 -17.97 14.42
CA ALA A 288 25.78 -16.66 14.84
C ALA A 288 24.67 -16.75 15.89
N ALA A 289 23.69 -17.65 15.69
CA ALA A 289 22.62 -17.89 16.66
C ALA A 289 23.17 -18.33 18.02
N GLN A 290 24.15 -19.25 18.01
CA GLN A 290 24.84 -19.70 19.22
C GLN A 290 25.58 -18.56 19.90
N LEU A 291 26.30 -17.75 19.12
CA LEU A 291 27.06 -16.60 19.63
C LEU A 291 26.16 -15.53 20.26
N LEU A 292 25.00 -15.22 19.67
CA LEU A 292 24.00 -14.33 20.24
C LEU A 292 23.46 -14.87 21.57
N ALA A 293 23.09 -16.16 21.60
CA ALA A 293 22.55 -16.80 22.79
C ALA A 293 23.56 -16.84 23.95
N ASP A 294 24.81 -17.19 23.68
CA ASP A 294 25.86 -17.25 24.70
C ASP A 294 26.27 -15.87 25.22
N ALA A 295 26.07 -14.81 24.41
CA ALA A 295 26.28 -13.43 24.82
C ALA A 295 25.14 -12.84 25.65
N GLY A 296 24.05 -13.59 25.88
CA GLY A 296 22.92 -13.15 26.70
C GLY A 296 21.92 -12.25 25.97
N VAL A 297 21.84 -12.34 24.64
CA VAL A 297 20.75 -11.75 23.87
C VAL A 297 19.43 -12.44 24.27
N VAL A 298 18.39 -11.65 24.51
CA VAL A 298 17.09 -12.12 24.99
C VAL A 298 15.99 -12.08 23.92
N LEU A 299 16.22 -11.42 22.78
CA LEU A 299 15.33 -11.43 21.63
C LEU A 299 16.13 -11.21 20.34
N VAL A 300 15.76 -11.95 19.30
CA VAL A 300 16.32 -11.78 17.95
C VAL A 300 15.19 -11.48 16.98
N GLY A 301 15.38 -10.50 16.10
CA GLY A 301 14.40 -10.12 15.09
C GLY A 301 14.98 -10.13 13.67
N VAL A 302 14.18 -10.56 12.70
CA VAL A 302 14.50 -10.53 11.28
C VAL A 302 13.37 -9.89 10.49
N ASP A 303 13.72 -9.28 9.36
CA ASP A 303 12.81 -8.53 8.49
C ASP A 303 12.22 -9.34 7.34
N TYR A 304 12.16 -10.66 7.52
CA TYR A 304 11.47 -11.57 6.62
C TYR A 304 10.84 -12.73 7.39
N ILE A 305 10.09 -13.57 6.68
CA ILE A 305 9.22 -14.59 7.27
C ILE A 305 9.95 -15.84 7.81
N SER A 306 11.28 -15.81 7.91
CA SER A 306 12.04 -16.81 8.66
C SER A 306 13.44 -16.31 9.03
N ALA A 307 13.93 -16.68 10.21
CA ALA A 307 15.32 -16.51 10.64
C ALA A 307 16.24 -17.64 10.15
N GLU A 308 15.69 -18.73 9.61
CA GLU A 308 16.41 -19.94 9.18
C GLU A 308 16.55 -20.01 7.67
N GLN A 309 17.60 -20.68 7.19
CA GLN A 309 17.80 -20.85 5.75
C GLN A 309 16.63 -21.64 5.15
N PHE A 310 16.06 -21.12 4.05
CA PHE A 310 15.04 -21.85 3.30
C PHE A 310 15.58 -23.21 2.84
N GLY A 311 14.87 -24.28 3.20
CA GLY A 311 15.25 -25.64 2.84
C GLY A 311 16.44 -26.20 3.64
N ALA A 312 16.78 -25.60 4.79
CA ALA A 312 17.77 -26.15 5.71
C ALA A 312 17.44 -27.62 6.06
N PRO A 313 18.46 -28.50 6.16
CA PRO A 313 18.23 -29.91 6.51
C PRO A 313 17.72 -30.09 7.95
N ALA A 314 17.92 -29.09 8.81
CA ALA A 314 17.41 -29.04 10.17
C ALA A 314 17.23 -27.57 10.61
N PRO A 315 16.23 -27.25 11.45
CA PRO A 315 15.95 -25.90 11.92
C PRO A 315 16.88 -25.53 13.09
N ARG A 316 18.19 -25.55 12.85
CA ARG A 316 19.21 -25.40 13.90
C ARG A 316 19.17 -24.01 14.52
N THR A 317 18.96 -22.96 13.74
CA THR A 317 18.88 -21.58 14.23
C THR A 317 17.72 -21.43 15.20
N HIS A 318 16.52 -21.87 14.81
CA HIS A 318 15.37 -21.88 15.71
C HIS A 318 15.62 -22.72 16.95
N GLN A 319 16.14 -23.95 16.80
CA GLN A 319 16.43 -24.83 17.95
C GLN A 319 17.41 -24.21 18.95
N ILE A 320 18.43 -23.49 18.49
CA ILE A 320 19.41 -22.84 19.35
C ILE A 320 18.77 -21.69 20.14
N LEU A 321 18.08 -20.77 19.46
CA LEU A 321 17.49 -19.59 20.09
C LEU A 321 16.31 -19.98 20.99
N LEU A 322 15.32 -20.66 20.42
CA LEU A 322 14.12 -21.10 21.13
C LEU A 322 14.43 -22.11 22.23
N GLY A 323 15.43 -22.96 22.04
CA GLY A 323 15.92 -23.90 23.07
C GLY A 323 16.54 -23.21 24.28
N ARG A 324 17.01 -21.97 24.13
CA ARG A 324 17.47 -21.10 25.23
C ARG A 324 16.36 -20.17 25.75
N GLY A 325 15.13 -20.32 25.25
CA GLY A 325 14.00 -19.48 25.62
C GLY A 325 14.06 -18.05 25.04
N ILE A 326 14.88 -17.83 24.00
CA ILE A 326 15.02 -16.55 23.30
C ILE A 326 13.95 -16.49 22.21
N PRO A 327 12.89 -15.65 22.34
CA PRO A 327 11.88 -15.52 21.31
C PRO A 327 12.46 -14.92 20.02
N ILE A 328 11.90 -15.34 18.89
CA ILE A 328 12.27 -14.82 17.58
C ILE A 328 11.11 -13.97 17.06
N VAL A 329 11.42 -12.78 16.55
CA VAL A 329 10.46 -11.93 15.84
C VAL A 329 10.76 -12.01 14.36
N GLU A 330 9.79 -12.42 13.57
CA GLU A 330 9.96 -12.55 12.13
C GLU A 330 9.00 -11.61 11.40
N GLY A 331 9.29 -11.31 10.13
CA GLY A 331 8.46 -10.50 9.26
C GLY A 331 8.38 -9.02 9.65
N LEU A 332 9.43 -8.45 10.23
CA LEU A 332 9.51 -7.01 10.51
C LEU A 332 9.59 -6.16 9.23
N ASP A 333 9.00 -4.98 9.25
CA ASP A 333 9.19 -3.94 8.23
C ASP A 333 10.09 -2.84 8.79
N LEU A 334 11.40 -2.95 8.54
CA LEU A 334 12.38 -2.02 9.11
C LEU A 334 12.65 -0.82 8.20
N ARG A 335 11.82 -0.53 7.18
CA ARG A 335 12.05 0.60 6.25
C ARG A 335 12.22 1.94 6.98
N GLY A 336 11.37 2.17 7.98
CA GLY A 336 11.38 3.37 8.82
C GLY A 336 12.37 3.36 9.99
N ALA A 337 13.15 2.28 10.17
CA ALA A 337 14.09 2.10 11.27
C ALA A 337 15.49 1.77 10.71
N PRO A 338 16.33 2.78 10.42
CA PRO A 338 17.72 2.56 10.03
C PRO A 338 18.54 1.96 11.18
N ALA A 339 19.76 1.51 10.90
CA ALA A 339 20.67 1.01 11.94
C ALA A 339 20.85 2.01 13.09
N GLY A 340 20.86 1.50 14.32
CA GLY A 340 20.96 2.31 15.53
C GLY A 340 20.28 1.67 16.74
N ASP A 341 20.22 2.41 17.84
CA ASP A 341 19.65 1.99 19.11
C ASP A 341 18.22 2.51 19.30
N TYR A 342 17.35 1.63 19.80
CA TYR A 342 15.92 1.86 19.93
C TYR A 342 15.37 1.32 21.26
N ASP A 343 14.32 1.95 21.78
CA ASP A 343 13.36 1.25 22.61
C ASP A 343 12.47 0.40 21.68
N CYS A 344 12.31 -0.87 22.00
CA CYS A 344 11.55 -1.83 21.21
C CYS A 344 10.38 -2.38 22.03
N ILE A 345 9.23 -2.51 21.37
CA ILE A 345 8.05 -3.21 21.90
C ILE A 345 7.56 -4.13 20.79
N VAL A 346 7.54 -5.45 21.04
CA VAL A 346 6.95 -6.44 20.14
C VAL A 346 6.04 -7.36 20.93
N LEU A 347 4.73 -7.13 20.84
CA LEU A 347 3.75 -7.86 21.66
C LEU A 347 2.90 -8.78 20.77
N PRO A 348 3.05 -10.11 20.90
CA PRO A 348 2.18 -11.05 20.23
C PRO A 348 0.80 -11.09 20.87
N LEU A 349 -0.19 -11.53 20.10
CA LEU A 349 -1.48 -11.89 20.69
C LEU A 349 -1.30 -13.01 21.73
N LYS A 350 -2.04 -12.92 22.84
CA LYS A 350 -2.00 -13.92 23.91
C LYS A 350 -2.86 -15.14 23.53
N ILE A 351 -2.36 -15.97 22.63
CA ILE A 351 -3.05 -17.18 22.13
C ILE A 351 -2.67 -18.39 22.98
N ALA A 352 -3.66 -18.95 23.69
CA ALA A 352 -3.42 -20.01 24.66
C ALA A 352 -2.88 -21.30 24.01
N GLY A 353 -1.69 -21.74 24.40
CA GLY A 353 -1.16 -23.05 24.03
C GLY A 353 -0.71 -23.21 22.58
N HIS A 354 -0.41 -22.10 21.89
CA HIS A 354 0.04 -22.11 20.50
C HIS A 354 1.52 -21.70 20.37
N GLU A 355 2.12 -22.11 19.26
CA GLU A 355 3.54 -22.03 18.93
C GLU A 355 4.05 -20.64 18.54
N GLY A 356 3.14 -19.74 18.16
CA GLY A 356 3.46 -18.38 17.77
C GLY A 356 2.20 -17.55 17.67
N ALA A 357 2.37 -16.25 17.44
CA ALA A 357 1.23 -15.38 17.11
C ALA A 357 1.68 -14.10 16.39
N PRO A 358 0.80 -13.53 15.54
CA PRO A 358 0.99 -12.20 15.00
C PRO A 358 1.19 -11.16 16.10
N ALA A 359 2.05 -10.19 15.82
CA ALA A 359 2.48 -9.19 16.79
C ALA A 359 2.46 -7.78 16.22
N ARG A 360 2.25 -6.81 17.12
CA ARG A 360 2.52 -5.40 16.82
C ARG A 360 3.91 -5.04 17.34
N ALA A 361 4.73 -4.50 16.45
CA ALA A 361 6.13 -4.17 16.67
C ALA A 361 6.35 -2.68 16.41
N ILE A 362 6.86 -1.96 17.41
CA ILE A 362 7.16 -0.53 17.32
C ILE A 362 8.53 -0.23 17.91
N LEU A 363 9.25 0.70 17.29
CA LEU A 363 10.59 1.14 17.71
C LEU A 363 10.62 2.64 17.98
N ARG A 364 11.29 3.10 19.03
CA ARG A 364 11.55 4.53 19.27
C ARG A 364 13.04 4.74 19.34
N ALA A 365 13.58 5.57 18.46
CA ALA A 365 15.02 5.86 18.45
C ALA A 365 15.46 6.41 19.81
N LEU A 366 16.50 5.82 20.39
CA LEU A 366 17.16 6.38 21.56
C LEU A 366 17.94 7.60 21.09
N ARG A 367 17.55 8.79 21.57
CA ARG A 367 18.34 10.00 21.32
C ARG A 367 19.69 9.79 22.01
N GLY A 368 20.77 9.84 21.23
CA GLY A 368 22.13 9.76 21.77
C GLY A 368 22.28 10.75 22.92
N THR A 369 22.68 10.24 24.09
CA THR A 369 23.15 11.04 25.23
C THR A 369 24.47 11.70 24.92
#